data_AF-A0AAW1K3C8-F1
#
_entry.id   AF-A0AAW1K3C8-F1
#
_cell.length_a   1.000
_cell.length_b   1.000
_cell.length_c   1.000
_cell.angle_alpha   90.00
_cell.angle_beta   90.00
_cell.angle_gamma   90.00
#
_symmetry.space_group_name_H-M   'P 1'
#
loop_
_entity.id
_entity.type
_entity.pdbx_description
1 polymer ?
#
loop_
_entity_poly.entity_id
_entity_poly.type
_entity_poly.pdbx_seq_one_letter_code
_entity_poly.pdbx_strand_id
1 'polypeptide(L)'
;MCNNKVRKPVDYPKFENILKEFKKEDLHLVLQKGVHPYEWVDSYEKFSEQLPLEKKDWYTLLIGDKNTSDHDLNFTVKVYKHFNCKNFGEYHDLYKKLDTILLKDVFDDFRKTCYKNYKLDPVYYISAPNLSDAASLKITSQELELTNNQYLYELYENGIRGGISMIPHRHALCLYTPVLPGKKK
;
A
#
# COMPACT_ATOMS: atom_id res chain seq x y z
N MET A 1 5.14 -4.77 -27.53
CA MET A 1 4.81 -6.20 -27.29
C MET A 1 5.45 -6.68 -25.98
N CYS A 2 4.99 -6.19 -24.83
CA CYS A 2 5.39 -6.73 -23.51
C CYS A 2 4.15 -7.26 -22.80
N ASN A 3 3.55 -8.32 -23.35
CA ASN A 3 2.33 -8.92 -22.79
C ASN A 3 2.61 -10.04 -21.77
N ASN A 4 3.87 -10.37 -21.50
CA ASN A 4 4.22 -11.37 -20.51
C ASN A 4 4.33 -10.72 -19.12
N LYS A 5 3.18 -10.53 -18.46
CA LYS A 5 3.15 -10.27 -17.02
C LYS A 5 3.70 -11.50 -16.31
N VAL A 6 4.96 -11.47 -15.90
CA VAL A 6 5.55 -12.51 -15.06
C VAL A 6 4.85 -12.45 -13.70
N ARG A 7 3.91 -13.36 -13.47
CA ARG A 7 3.31 -13.56 -12.14
C ARG A 7 4.27 -14.43 -11.35
N LYS A 8 4.94 -13.86 -10.34
CA LYS A 8 5.63 -14.70 -9.35
C LYS A 8 4.58 -15.53 -8.61
N PRO A 9 4.81 -16.84 -8.43
CA PRO A 9 3.92 -17.64 -7.60
C PRO A 9 3.88 -17.05 -6.19
N VAL A 10 2.70 -17.02 -5.59
CA VAL A 10 2.53 -16.53 -4.23
C VAL A 10 3.15 -17.55 -3.27
N ASP A 11 4.09 -17.10 -2.45
CA ASP A 11 4.73 -17.92 -1.43
C ASP A 11 3.83 -17.98 -0.18
N TYR A 12 2.79 -18.81 -0.28
CA TYR A 12 1.75 -18.96 0.74
C TYR A 12 2.26 -19.17 2.18
N PRO A 13 3.33 -19.97 2.42
CA PRO A 13 3.91 -20.15 3.75
C PRO A 13 4.35 -18.86 4.47
N LYS A 14 4.60 -17.76 3.76
CA LYS A 14 4.99 -16.48 4.37
C LYS A 14 3.85 -15.80 5.12
N PHE A 15 2.60 -16.12 4.78
CA PHE A 15 1.42 -15.51 5.39
C PHE A 15 0.96 -16.33 6.61
N GLU A 16 1.82 -16.38 7.63
CA GLU A 16 1.62 -17.19 8.84
C GLU A 16 0.33 -16.82 9.58
N ASN A 17 -0.03 -15.53 9.64
CA ASN A 17 -1.22 -15.08 10.34
C ASN A 17 -2.49 -15.29 9.51
N ILE A 18 -2.44 -15.14 8.17
CA ILE A 18 -3.56 -15.55 7.31
C ILE A 18 -3.85 -17.05 7.45
N LEU A 19 -2.81 -17.90 7.51
CA LEU A 19 -2.95 -19.35 7.66
C LEU A 19 -3.56 -19.78 9.01
N LYS A 20 -3.52 -18.92 10.03
CA LYS A 20 -4.19 -19.16 11.32
C LYS A 20 -5.69 -18.87 11.26
N GLU A 21 -6.09 -17.93 10.41
CA GLU A 21 -7.46 -17.40 10.34
C GLU A 21 -8.29 -18.01 9.19
N PHE A 22 -7.63 -18.45 8.12
CA PHE A 22 -8.26 -18.94 6.90
C PHE A 22 -7.71 -20.30 6.47
N LYS A 23 -8.54 -21.11 5.80
CA LYS A 23 -8.12 -22.41 5.28
C LYS A 23 -7.19 -22.22 4.09
N LYS A 24 -6.31 -23.19 3.86
CA LYS A 24 -5.40 -23.20 2.70
C LYS A 24 -6.13 -23.08 1.36
N GLU A 25 -7.31 -23.68 1.27
CA GLU A 25 -8.18 -23.63 0.09
C GLU A 25 -8.67 -22.20 -0.19
N ASP A 26 -8.81 -21.36 0.83
CA ASP A 26 -9.34 -20.00 0.73
C ASP A 26 -8.26 -18.96 0.38
N LEU A 27 -6.97 -19.34 0.41
CA LEU A 27 -5.84 -18.42 0.19
C LEU A 27 -5.89 -17.71 -1.15
N HIS A 28 -6.40 -18.39 -2.18
CA HIS A 28 -6.59 -17.80 -3.50
C HIS A 28 -7.66 -16.69 -3.51
N LEU A 29 -8.53 -16.61 -2.51
CA LEU A 29 -9.51 -15.54 -2.33
C LEU A 29 -8.95 -14.43 -1.43
N VAL A 30 -8.37 -14.79 -0.29
CA VAL A 30 -7.98 -13.81 0.74
C VAL A 30 -6.67 -13.07 0.45
N LEU A 31 -5.82 -13.59 -0.45
CA LEU A 31 -4.57 -12.93 -0.85
C LEU A 31 -4.70 -12.10 -2.14
N GLN A 32 -5.88 -12.09 -2.77
CA GLN A 32 -6.14 -11.19 -3.87
C GLN A 32 -6.59 -9.82 -3.36
N LYS A 33 -6.37 -8.79 -4.18
CA LYS A 33 -6.82 -7.44 -3.85
C LYS A 33 -8.34 -7.41 -3.74
N GLY A 34 -8.85 -7.14 -2.54
CA GLY A 34 -10.28 -6.85 -2.33
C GLY A 34 -10.66 -5.50 -2.91
N VAL A 35 -11.94 -5.33 -3.22
CA VAL A 35 -12.51 -4.03 -3.63
C VAL A 35 -13.58 -3.61 -2.65
N HIS A 36 -13.68 -2.31 -2.38
CA HIS A 36 -14.64 -1.73 -1.46
C HIS A 36 -15.30 -0.50 -2.11
N PRO A 37 -16.65 -0.40 -2.09
CA PRO A 37 -17.38 0.70 -2.69
C PRO A 37 -17.48 1.89 -1.72
N TYR A 38 -16.38 2.62 -1.53
CA TYR A 38 -16.29 3.66 -0.50
C TYR A 38 -17.35 4.75 -0.63
N GLU A 39 -17.58 5.23 -1.85
CA GLU A 39 -18.50 6.34 -2.12
C GLU A 39 -19.98 5.94 -1.96
N TRP A 40 -20.32 4.66 -2.14
CA TRP A 40 -21.68 4.16 -1.91
C TRP A 40 -22.00 3.98 -0.42
N VAL A 41 -20.98 3.81 0.43
CA VAL A 41 -21.15 3.73 1.89
C VAL A 41 -21.24 5.13 2.48
N ASP A 42 -22.38 5.78 2.24
CA ASP A 42 -22.68 7.16 2.67
C ASP A 42 -23.32 7.25 4.06
N SER A 43 -23.69 6.12 4.64
CA SER A 43 -24.49 6.02 5.86
C SER A 43 -24.28 4.67 6.56
N TYR A 44 -24.60 4.58 7.85
CA TYR A 44 -24.40 3.34 8.62
C TYR A 44 -25.41 2.25 8.23
N GLU A 45 -26.58 2.66 7.75
CA GLU A 45 -27.66 1.79 7.29
C GLU A 45 -27.19 0.88 6.15
N LYS A 46 -26.24 1.36 5.32
CA LYS A 46 -25.62 0.61 4.21
C LYS A 46 -25.00 -0.71 4.64
N PHE A 47 -24.50 -0.82 5.86
CA PHE A 47 -23.94 -2.07 6.38
C PHE A 47 -24.99 -3.15 6.61
N SER A 48 -26.26 -2.77 6.78
CA SER A 48 -27.36 -3.73 6.89
C SER A 48 -27.93 -4.14 5.52
N GLU A 49 -27.57 -3.42 4.44
CA GLU A 49 -28.01 -3.72 3.08
C GLU A 49 -27.26 -4.92 2.48
N GLN A 50 -27.78 -5.46 1.37
CA GLN A 50 -27.06 -6.46 0.58
C GLN A 50 -25.88 -5.82 -0.17
N LEU A 51 -24.93 -6.66 -0.60
CA LEU A 51 -23.83 -6.22 -1.46
C LEU A 51 -24.38 -5.53 -2.73
N PRO A 52 -23.97 -4.28 -3.04
CA PRO A 52 -24.39 -3.63 -4.27
C PRO A 52 -23.88 -4.41 -5.48
N LEU A 53 -24.77 -4.72 -6.42
CA LEU A 53 -24.44 -5.49 -7.63
C LEU A 53 -24.30 -4.61 -8.87
N GLU A 54 -24.70 -3.34 -8.80
CA GLU A 54 -24.61 -2.44 -9.93
C GLU A 54 -23.24 -1.77 -9.96
N LYS A 55 -22.56 -1.89 -11.10
CA LYS A 55 -21.21 -1.33 -11.30
C LYS A 55 -21.13 0.18 -11.03
N LYS A 56 -22.24 0.89 -11.19
CA LYS A 56 -22.36 2.34 -10.91
C LYS A 56 -22.15 2.67 -9.43
N ASP A 57 -22.38 1.71 -8.53
CA ASP A 57 -22.22 1.87 -7.08
C ASP A 57 -20.76 1.62 -6.65
N TRP A 58 -19.89 1.18 -7.58
CA TRP A 58 -18.49 0.84 -7.35
C TRP A 58 -17.54 1.83 -8.04
N TYR A 59 -17.90 3.11 -8.06
CA TYR A 59 -17.07 4.20 -8.57
C TYR A 59 -16.10 4.69 -7.49
N THR A 60 -15.00 5.31 -7.90
CA THR A 60 -14.13 6.04 -6.97
C THR A 60 -13.71 7.40 -7.51
N LEU A 61 -13.82 8.42 -6.66
CA LEU A 61 -13.39 9.78 -6.96
C LEU A 61 -11.86 9.87 -7.11
N LEU A 62 -11.12 8.94 -6.51
CA LEU A 62 -9.65 8.94 -6.54
C LEU A 62 -9.06 8.64 -7.93
N ILE A 63 -9.81 7.93 -8.79
CA ILE A 63 -9.33 7.49 -10.12
C ILE A 63 -10.11 8.22 -11.25
N GLY A 64 -10.87 9.26 -10.90
CA GLY A 64 -11.63 10.10 -11.84
C GLY A 64 -12.87 9.39 -12.41
N ASP A 65 -13.84 9.07 -11.54
CA ASP A 65 -15.13 8.45 -11.87
C ASP A 65 -15.02 7.21 -12.78
N LYS A 66 -13.99 6.40 -12.55
CA LYS A 66 -13.87 5.10 -13.22
C LYS A 66 -14.53 4.03 -12.36
N ASN A 67 -15.53 3.38 -12.94
CA ASN A 67 -16.17 2.22 -12.33
C ASN A 67 -15.17 1.05 -12.21
N THR A 68 -15.29 0.31 -11.11
CA THR A 68 -14.59 -0.97 -10.87
C THR A 68 -14.74 -1.93 -12.05
N SER A 69 -13.73 -2.75 -12.36
CA SER A 69 -13.81 -3.68 -13.50
C SER A 69 -14.84 -4.80 -13.26
N ASP A 70 -15.39 -5.39 -14.34
CA ASP A 70 -16.35 -6.52 -14.20
C ASP A 70 -15.69 -7.73 -13.53
N HIS A 71 -14.39 -7.91 -13.75
CA HIS A 71 -13.61 -8.94 -13.08
C HIS A 71 -13.62 -8.74 -11.55
N ASP A 72 -13.39 -7.51 -11.09
CA ASP A 72 -13.27 -7.22 -9.66
C ASP A 72 -14.64 -7.28 -8.96
N LEU A 73 -15.70 -6.84 -9.63
CA LEU A 73 -17.07 -6.98 -9.11
C LEU A 73 -17.46 -8.46 -9.00
N ASN A 74 -17.22 -9.26 -10.05
CA ASN A 74 -17.48 -10.70 -10.02
C ASN A 74 -16.66 -11.41 -8.94
N PHE A 75 -15.39 -11.01 -8.76
CA PHE A 75 -14.54 -11.53 -7.69
C PHE A 75 -15.12 -11.19 -6.32
N THR A 76 -15.58 -9.97 -6.11
CA THR A 76 -16.18 -9.51 -4.86
C THR A 76 -17.46 -10.29 -4.54
N VAL A 77 -18.34 -10.48 -5.52
CA VAL A 77 -19.54 -11.32 -5.39
C VAL A 77 -19.18 -12.77 -5.07
N LYS A 78 -18.10 -13.31 -5.66
CA LYS A 78 -17.60 -14.66 -5.35
C LYS A 78 -17.15 -14.75 -3.90
N VAL A 79 -16.36 -13.79 -3.40
CA VAL A 79 -15.89 -13.73 -2.01
C VAL A 79 -17.07 -13.63 -1.05
N TYR A 80 -18.00 -12.71 -1.32
CA TYR A 80 -19.22 -12.52 -0.52
C TYR A 80 -20.02 -13.81 -0.33
N LYS A 81 -20.23 -14.54 -1.43
CA LYS A 81 -20.94 -15.84 -1.41
C LYS A 81 -20.11 -16.93 -0.74
N HIS A 82 -18.81 -17.01 -1.01
CA HIS A 82 -17.93 -18.05 -0.47
C HIS A 82 -17.85 -18.01 1.06
N PHE A 83 -17.78 -16.81 1.63
CA PHE A 83 -17.75 -16.62 3.08
C PHE A 83 -19.15 -16.51 3.72
N ASN A 84 -20.21 -16.75 2.94
CA ASN A 84 -21.61 -16.68 3.39
C ASN A 84 -21.97 -15.36 4.08
N CYS A 85 -21.44 -14.23 3.59
CA CYS A 85 -21.78 -12.91 4.11
C CYS A 85 -23.29 -12.66 3.95
N LYS A 86 -23.98 -12.27 5.02
CA LYS A 86 -25.43 -12.02 5.03
C LYS A 86 -25.80 -10.62 4.57
N ASN A 87 -24.92 -9.65 4.83
CA ASN A 87 -25.08 -8.25 4.47
C ASN A 87 -23.71 -7.64 4.14
N PHE A 88 -23.73 -6.40 3.68
CA PHE A 88 -22.54 -5.66 3.34
C PHE A 88 -21.62 -5.43 4.56
N GLY A 89 -22.18 -5.31 5.77
CA GLY A 89 -21.44 -5.21 7.02
C GLY A 89 -20.50 -6.40 7.25
N GLU A 90 -21.00 -7.63 7.10
CA GLU A 90 -20.17 -8.82 7.25
C GLU A 90 -19.06 -8.90 6.18
N TYR A 91 -19.35 -8.46 4.95
CA TYR A 91 -18.32 -8.33 3.92
C TYR A 91 -17.28 -7.25 4.26
N HIS A 92 -17.73 -6.12 4.78
CA HIS A 92 -16.86 -5.02 5.18
C HIS A 92 -15.94 -5.42 6.34
N ASP A 93 -16.46 -6.17 7.32
CA ASP A 93 -15.66 -6.71 8.42
C ASP A 93 -14.64 -7.72 7.92
N LEU A 94 -15.02 -8.59 6.98
CA LEU A 94 -14.08 -9.48 6.31
C LEU A 94 -12.98 -8.69 5.58
N TYR A 95 -13.34 -7.69 4.78
CA TYR A 95 -12.40 -6.83 4.07
C TYR A 95 -11.41 -6.16 5.03
N LYS A 96 -11.90 -5.53 6.10
CA LYS A 96 -11.08 -4.88 7.13
C LYS A 96 -10.18 -5.87 7.87
N LYS A 97 -10.70 -7.06 8.18
CA LYS A 97 -9.94 -8.14 8.82
C LYS A 97 -8.77 -8.56 7.93
N LEU A 98 -9.00 -8.72 6.62
CA LEU A 98 -7.94 -9.03 5.66
C LEU A 98 -6.88 -7.93 5.60
N ASP A 99 -7.26 -6.66 5.44
CA ASP A 99 -6.31 -5.55 5.42
C ASP A 99 -5.40 -5.55 6.67
N THR A 100 -5.98 -5.84 7.84
CA THR A 100 -5.24 -5.87 9.11
C THR A 100 -4.30 -7.06 9.21
N ILE A 101 -4.76 -8.28 8.89
CA ILE A 101 -3.93 -9.49 9.00
C ILE A 101 -2.80 -9.48 7.96
N LEU A 102 -3.09 -9.04 6.73
CA LEU A 102 -2.08 -8.93 5.68
C LEU A 102 -1.00 -7.92 6.06
N LEU A 103 -1.39 -6.76 6.61
CA LEU A 103 -0.43 -5.79 7.13
C LEU A 103 0.43 -6.38 8.24
N LYS A 104 -0.17 -7.17 9.14
CA LYS A 104 0.58 -7.87 10.19
C LYS A 104 1.60 -8.86 9.63
N ASP A 105 1.22 -9.69 8.65
CA ASP A 105 2.15 -10.64 8.01
C ASP A 105 3.33 -9.93 7.35
N VAL A 106 3.06 -8.85 6.61
CA VAL A 106 4.12 -8.04 5.98
C VAL A 106 5.02 -7.39 7.04
N PHE A 107 4.45 -6.88 8.13
CA PHE A 107 5.22 -6.22 9.17
C PHE A 107 6.04 -7.21 10.02
N ASP A 108 5.52 -8.41 10.30
CA ASP A 108 6.26 -9.48 10.98
C ASP A 108 7.47 -9.94 10.12
N ASP A 109 7.31 -10.06 8.79
CA ASP A 109 8.42 -10.36 7.87
C ASP A 109 9.45 -9.21 7.81
N PHE A 110 8.97 -7.96 7.80
CA PHE A 110 9.83 -6.77 7.88
C PHE A 110 10.66 -6.76 9.16
N ARG A 111 10.05 -7.05 10.33
CA ARG A 111 10.76 -7.19 11.61
C ARG A 111 11.84 -8.27 11.57
N LYS A 112 11.49 -9.48 11.08
CA LYS A 112 12.45 -10.59 10.92
C LYS A 112 13.63 -10.16 10.04
N THR A 113 13.36 -9.46 8.94
CA THR A 113 14.37 -8.98 7.98
C THR A 113 15.28 -7.91 8.60
N CYS A 114 14.71 -6.89 9.24
CA CYS A 114 15.46 -5.83 9.92
C CYS A 114 16.33 -6.38 11.05
N TYR A 115 15.79 -7.30 11.86
CA TYR A 115 16.55 -7.91 12.94
C TYR A 115 17.68 -8.79 12.40
N LYS A 116 17.45 -9.53 11.31
CA LYS A 116 18.49 -10.33 10.65
C LYS A 116 19.64 -9.46 10.15
N ASN A 117 19.34 -8.35 9.47
CA ASN A 117 20.33 -7.52 8.77
C ASN A 117 21.00 -6.47 9.67
N TYR A 118 20.24 -5.81 10.53
CA TYR A 118 20.69 -4.65 11.32
C TYR A 118 20.76 -4.93 12.83
N LYS A 119 20.19 -6.06 13.28
CA LYS A 119 19.97 -6.34 14.71
C LYS A 119 19.19 -5.21 15.40
N LEU A 120 18.27 -4.60 14.65
CA LEU A 120 17.36 -3.54 15.09
C LEU A 120 15.94 -4.00 14.80
N ASP A 121 15.02 -3.74 15.74
CA ASP A 121 13.59 -4.03 15.55
C ASP A 121 12.86 -2.74 15.13
N PRO A 122 12.18 -2.72 13.97
CA PRO A 122 11.49 -1.53 13.47
C PRO A 122 10.42 -0.98 14.42
N VAL A 123 9.90 -1.77 15.37
CA VAL A 123 8.87 -1.32 16.33
C VAL A 123 9.35 -0.16 17.21
N TYR A 124 10.66 -0.04 17.44
CA TYR A 124 11.22 1.04 18.26
C TYR A 124 11.45 2.35 17.48
N TYR A 125 11.09 2.39 16.20
CA TYR A 125 11.31 3.53 15.33
C TYR A 125 9.99 4.04 14.78
N ILE A 126 9.86 5.36 14.69
CA ILE A 126 8.62 6.01 14.22
C ILE A 126 8.41 5.76 12.72
N SER A 127 9.50 5.64 11.96
CA SER A 127 9.44 5.54 10.50
C SER A 127 10.63 4.75 9.93
N ALA A 128 10.48 4.29 8.69
CA ALA A 128 11.55 3.58 7.97
C ALA A 128 12.84 4.43 7.81
N PRO A 129 12.79 5.75 7.52
CA PRO A 129 13.98 6.59 7.51
C PRO A 129 14.69 6.65 8.87
N ASN A 130 13.96 6.75 9.98
CA ASN A 130 14.56 6.78 11.31
C ASN A 130 15.24 5.44 11.68
N LEU A 131 14.63 4.31 11.30
CA LEU A 131 15.29 3.01 11.38
C LEU A 131 16.55 2.96 10.50
N SER A 132 16.47 3.49 9.28
CA SER A 132 17.58 3.44 8.31
C SER A 132 18.76 4.28 8.78
N ASP A 133 18.49 5.44 9.37
CA ASP A 133 19.48 6.31 9.99
C ASP A 133 20.17 5.60 11.17
N ALA A 134 19.39 5.05 12.10
CA ALA A 134 19.93 4.26 13.22
C ALA A 134 20.73 3.03 12.76
N ALA A 135 20.27 2.34 11.71
CA ALA A 135 21.00 1.23 11.11
C ALA A 135 22.33 1.71 10.49
N SER A 136 22.33 2.88 9.85
CA SER A 136 23.52 3.46 9.24
C SER A 136 24.57 3.82 10.30
N LEU A 137 24.16 4.48 11.40
CA LEU A 137 25.04 4.83 12.52
C LEU A 137 25.61 3.59 13.20
N LYS A 138 24.79 2.56 13.38
CA LYS A 138 25.24 1.29 13.96
C LYS A 138 26.27 0.57 13.08
N ILE A 139 26.10 0.61 11.76
CA ILE A 139 27.02 -0.04 10.81
C ILE A 139 28.33 0.74 10.72
N THR A 140 28.27 2.07 10.64
CA THR A 140 29.47 2.91 10.48
C THR A 140 30.20 3.16 11.80
N SER A 141 29.53 2.93 12.94
CA SER A 141 30.02 3.25 14.29
C SER A 141 30.48 4.70 14.43
N GLN A 142 29.85 5.60 13.68
CA GLN A 142 30.14 7.04 13.72
C GLN A 142 29.27 7.73 14.75
N GLU A 143 29.85 8.69 15.46
CA GLU A 143 29.12 9.63 16.30
C GLU A 143 28.86 10.90 15.48
N LEU A 144 27.59 11.24 15.26
CA LEU A 144 27.23 12.47 14.59
C LEU A 144 27.14 13.61 15.60
N GLU A 145 27.85 14.70 15.30
CA GLU A 145 27.72 15.94 16.06
C GLU A 145 26.58 16.80 15.52
N LEU A 146 25.91 17.51 16.43
CA LEU A 146 24.91 18.50 16.08
C LEU A 146 25.59 19.76 15.54
N THR A 147 25.16 20.23 14.37
CA THR A 147 25.65 21.49 13.80
C THR A 147 25.18 22.68 14.63
N ASN A 148 26.12 23.39 15.25
CA ASN A 148 25.84 24.59 16.07
C ASN A 148 26.02 25.91 15.30
N ASN A 149 26.38 25.85 14.01
CA ASN A 149 26.67 27.03 13.19
C ASN A 149 25.65 27.15 12.05
N GLN A 150 24.90 28.24 12.05
CA GLN A 150 23.89 28.56 11.02
C GLN A 150 24.47 28.56 9.60
N TYR A 151 25.68 29.09 9.41
CA TYR A 151 26.32 29.15 8.09
C TYR A 151 26.59 27.74 7.53
N LEU A 152 27.04 26.81 8.37
CA LEU A 152 27.28 25.43 7.95
C LEU A 152 25.97 24.73 7.60
N TYR A 153 24.92 24.94 8.41
CA TYR A 153 23.59 24.41 8.11
C TYR A 153 23.07 24.91 6.76
N GLU A 154 23.15 26.22 6.50
CA GLU A 154 22.72 26.82 5.23
C GLU A 154 23.56 26.34 4.05
N LEU A 155 24.86 26.13 4.23
CA LEU A 155 25.73 25.57 3.19
C LEU A 155 25.27 24.17 2.78
N TYR A 156 24.94 23.30 3.75
CA TYR A 156 24.45 21.95 3.48
C TYR A 156 23.06 21.96 2.83
N GLU A 157 22.10 22.68 3.41
CA GLU A 157 20.74 22.79 2.88
C GLU A 157 20.73 23.33 1.43
N ASN A 158 21.52 24.38 1.16
CA ASN A 158 21.66 24.92 -0.19
C ASN A 158 22.40 23.99 -1.15
N GLY A 159 23.10 22.98 -0.65
CA GLY A 159 23.76 21.93 -1.42
C GLY A 159 22.86 20.74 -1.76
N ILE A 160 21.75 20.51 -1.03
CA ILE A 160 20.85 19.38 -1.25
C ILE A 160 20.15 19.52 -2.62
N ARG A 161 20.26 18.48 -3.45
CA ARG A 161 19.55 18.38 -4.74
C ARG A 161 18.79 17.06 -4.78
N GLY A 162 17.58 17.09 -5.31
CA GLY A 162 16.83 15.88 -5.61
C GLY A 162 17.44 15.08 -6.76
N GLY A 163 16.83 13.94 -7.09
CA GLY A 163 17.21 13.16 -8.27
C GLY A 163 17.00 13.95 -9.56
N ILE A 164 17.94 13.81 -10.51
CA ILE A 164 17.80 14.40 -11.85
C ILE A 164 16.65 13.67 -12.56
N SER A 165 15.59 14.41 -12.89
CA SER A 165 14.46 13.92 -13.68
C SER A 165 14.42 14.70 -15.00
N MET A 166 14.76 14.05 -16.11
CA MET A 166 14.80 14.66 -17.44
C MET A 166 14.07 13.80 -18.46
N ILE A 167 13.24 14.43 -19.28
CA ILE A 167 12.63 13.81 -20.47
C ILE A 167 13.35 14.39 -21.70
N PRO A 168 14.28 13.65 -22.35
CA PRO A 168 15.04 14.16 -23.49
C PRO A 168 14.24 14.29 -24.80
N HIS A 169 12.93 13.99 -24.79
CA HIS A 169 12.10 14.00 -26.01
C HIS A 169 11.41 15.34 -26.27
N ARG A 170 11.27 15.71 -27.55
CA ARG A 170 10.59 16.93 -28.02
C ARG A 170 9.09 16.96 -27.68
N HIS A 171 8.45 15.79 -27.54
CA HIS A 171 7.05 15.66 -27.18
C HIS A 171 6.90 14.69 -26.00
N ALA A 172 6.21 15.14 -24.94
CA ALA A 172 5.82 14.33 -23.80
C ALA A 172 4.29 14.38 -23.67
N LEU A 173 3.66 13.22 -23.55
CA LEU A 173 2.22 13.10 -23.35
C LEU A 173 1.98 12.90 -21.84
N CYS A 174 1.50 13.94 -21.17
CA CYS A 174 1.20 13.88 -19.74
C CYS A 174 -0.19 13.26 -19.53
N LEU A 175 -0.28 12.25 -18.66
CA LEU A 175 -1.57 11.61 -18.33
C LEU A 175 -2.26 12.24 -17.10
N TYR A 176 -1.57 13.04 -16.27
CA TYR A 176 -2.17 13.74 -15.12
C TYR A 176 -1.45 15.07 -14.73
N THR A 177 -2.24 16.15 -14.65
CA THR A 177 -1.98 17.54 -14.15
C THR A 177 -1.00 18.47 -14.90
N PRO A 178 -1.32 19.78 -15.07
CA PRO A 178 -0.57 20.74 -15.88
C PRO A 178 0.40 21.59 -15.05
N VAL A 179 1.16 21.00 -14.12
CA VAL A 179 2.19 21.74 -13.38
C VAL A 179 3.56 21.21 -13.77
N LEU A 180 4.12 21.80 -14.81
CA LEU A 180 5.56 21.71 -15.08
C LEU A 180 6.29 22.50 -13.99
N PRO A 181 7.23 21.89 -13.24
CA PRO A 181 8.06 22.64 -12.30
C PRO A 181 9.06 23.47 -13.11
N GLY A 182 8.78 24.77 -13.29
CA GLY A 182 9.69 25.60 -14.09
C GLY A 182 9.31 27.04 -14.41
N LYS A 183 8.28 27.63 -13.78
CA LYS A 183 8.08 29.09 -13.84
C LYS A 183 7.95 29.65 -12.43
N LYS A 184 9.08 30.02 -11.84
CA LYS A 184 9.10 31.08 -10.83
C LYS A 184 8.60 32.35 -11.53
N LYS A 185 7.55 32.97 -11.00
CA LYS A 185 7.29 34.40 -11.26
C LYS A 185 8.39 35.21 -10.58
#